data_AF-A0A522AWT9-F1
#
_entry.id   AF-A0A522AWT9-F1
#
_cell.length_a   1.000
_cell.length_b   1.000
_cell.length_c   1.000
_cell.angle_alpha   90.00
_cell.angle_beta   90.00
_cell.angle_gamma   90.00
#
_symmetry.space_group_name_H-M   'P 1'
#
loop_
_entity.id
_entity.type
_entity.pdbx_description
1 polymer ?
#
loop_
_entity_poly.entity_id
_entity_poly.type
_entity_poly.pdbx_seq_one_letter_code
_entity_poly.pdbx_strand_id
1 'polypeptide(L)'
;MKTVEVKKKHSGSRHASRKSSPRPRRFSTLEVCHLFDISKATLFRWEREGLISTPPRDWRNWRLYTTTNLEEIKRIIRRRTSN
;
A
#
# COMPACT_ATOMS: atom_id res chain seq x y z
N MET A 1 19.82 -27.40 -15.91
CA MET A 1 20.18 -26.00 -15.59
C MET A 1 18.99 -25.12 -15.99
N LYS A 2 18.22 -24.58 -15.04
CA LYS A 2 17.00 -23.80 -15.34
C LYS A 2 17.26 -22.32 -15.08
N THR A 3 17.52 -21.55 -16.13
CA THR A 3 17.37 -20.10 -16.12
C THR A 3 15.88 -19.78 -16.28
N VAL A 4 15.26 -19.27 -15.22
CA VAL A 4 13.88 -18.76 -15.28
C VAL A 4 13.93 -17.24 -15.26
N GLU A 5 13.71 -16.67 -16.43
CA GLU A 5 13.62 -15.25 -16.71
C GLU A 5 12.39 -14.66 -15.98
N VAL A 6 12.62 -13.82 -14.98
CA VAL A 6 11.55 -13.21 -14.20
C VAL A 6 10.96 -12.03 -14.99
N LYS A 7 9.88 -12.32 -15.71
CA LYS A 7 9.05 -11.37 -16.45
C LYS A 7 8.47 -10.32 -15.48
N LYS A 8 9.13 -9.16 -15.36
CA LYS A 8 8.62 -7.98 -14.62
C LYS A 8 7.33 -7.47 -15.25
N LYS A 9 6.19 -7.95 -14.77
CA LYS A 9 4.88 -7.34 -15.04
C LYS A 9 4.78 -6.05 -14.21
N HIS A 10 5.12 -4.93 -14.82
CA HIS A 10 4.69 -3.61 -14.35
C HIS A 10 3.19 -3.48 -14.69
N SER A 11 2.32 -3.98 -13.81
CA SER A 11 0.89 -3.71 -13.89
C SER A 11 0.67 -2.22 -13.64
N GLY A 12 0.21 -1.52 -14.68
CA GLY A 12 0.30 -0.07 -14.83
C GLY A 12 -0.37 0.75 -13.75
N SER A 13 0.32 1.82 -13.33
CA SER A 13 -0.30 2.93 -12.62
C SER A 13 -1.01 3.81 -13.64
N ARG A 14 -2.29 3.55 -13.87
CA ARG A 14 -3.20 4.51 -14.48
C ARG A 14 -3.48 5.60 -13.42
N HIS A 15 -2.60 6.57 -13.25
CA HIS A 15 -2.99 7.86 -12.67
C HIS A 15 -3.83 8.63 -13.70
N ALA A 16 -4.98 8.06 -14.05
CA ALA A 16 -5.99 8.75 -14.83
C ALA A 16 -6.70 9.72 -13.89
N SER A 17 -6.36 10.98 -14.08
CA SER A 17 -7.15 12.15 -13.68
C SER A 17 -8.65 11.82 -13.63
N ARG A 18 -9.22 11.75 -12.42
CA ARG A 18 -10.68 11.67 -12.22
C ARG A 18 -11.07 12.67 -11.15
N LYS A 19 -11.56 13.81 -11.64
CA LYS A 19 -12.22 14.85 -10.85
C LYS A 19 -13.41 14.27 -10.07
N SER A 20 -13.54 14.74 -8.82
CA SER A 20 -14.77 14.90 -8.01
C SER A 20 -15.77 13.73 -7.89
N SER A 21 -15.66 12.97 -6.81
CA SER A 21 -16.80 12.34 -6.10
C SER A 21 -16.46 12.28 -4.61
N PRO A 22 -17.41 12.47 -3.67
CA PRO A 22 -17.15 12.47 -2.23
C PRO A 22 -17.01 11.05 -1.70
N ARG A 23 -16.33 10.17 -2.44
CA ARG A 23 -16.04 8.83 -1.95
C ARG A 23 -14.87 8.90 -0.99
N PRO A 24 -14.89 8.15 0.12
CA PRO A 24 -13.78 8.09 1.04
C PRO A 24 -12.51 7.74 0.25
N ARG A 25 -11.46 8.55 0.41
CA ARG A 25 -10.21 8.39 -0.32
C ARG A 25 -9.62 7.03 -0.01
N ARG A 26 -9.38 6.24 -1.05
CA ARG A 26 -8.72 4.95 -0.98
C ARG A 26 -7.37 5.06 -1.66
N PHE A 27 -6.36 4.47 -1.03
CA PHE A 27 -4.98 4.53 -1.47
C PHE A 27 -4.54 3.14 -1.90
N SER A 28 -3.88 3.06 -3.04
CA SER A 28 -3.25 1.83 -3.52
C SER A 28 -1.97 1.54 -2.72
N THR A 29 -1.53 0.27 -2.71
CA THR A 29 -0.25 -0.12 -2.12
C THR A 29 0.91 0.77 -2.59
N LEU A 30 0.94 1.12 -3.87
CA LEU A 30 1.99 1.97 -4.45
C LEU A 30 1.95 3.38 -3.86
N GLU A 31 0.77 4.00 -3.82
CA GLU A 31 0.62 5.33 -3.22
C GLU A 31 1.06 5.36 -1.76
N VAL A 32 0.68 4.34 -0.98
CA VAL A 32 1.12 4.22 0.42
C VAL A 32 2.64 4.09 0.52
N CYS A 33 3.25 3.25 -0.32
CA CYS A 33 4.70 3.11 -0.38
C CYS A 33 5.40 4.43 -0.70
N HIS A 34 4.89 5.19 -1.67
CA HIS A 34 5.45 6.49 -2.04
C HIS A 34 5.24 7.56 -0.96
N LEU A 35 4.09 7.56 -0.28
CA LEU A 35 3.74 8.57 0.72
C LEU A 35 4.60 8.46 1.99
N PHE A 36 5.01 7.25 2.34
CA PHE A 36 5.78 6.97 3.55
C PHE A 36 7.23 6.55 3.29
N ASP A 37 7.64 6.52 2.03
CA ASP A 37 8.94 6.01 1.57
C ASP A 37 9.29 4.62 2.14
N ILE A 38 8.31 3.71 2.06
CA ILE A 38 8.47 2.33 2.54
C ILE A 38 8.36 1.33 1.40
N SER A 39 9.12 0.23 1.50
CA SER A 39 8.98 -0.89 0.57
C SER A 39 7.63 -1.61 0.73
N LYS A 40 7.14 -2.22 -0.36
CA LYS A 40 5.95 -3.09 -0.32
C LYS A 40 6.12 -4.24 0.69
N ALA A 41 7.34 -4.78 0.81
CA ALA A 41 7.65 -5.84 1.74
C ALA A 41 7.43 -5.40 3.19
N THR A 42 7.87 -4.18 3.54
CA THR A 42 7.65 -3.58 4.85
C THR A 42 6.15 -3.44 5.14
N LEU A 43 5.39 -2.92 4.19
CA LEU A 43 3.95 -2.73 4.32
C LEU A 43 3.20 -4.07 4.50
N PHE A 44 3.56 -5.09 3.72
CA PHE A 44 2.96 -6.43 3.85
C PHE A 44 3.37 -7.14 5.13
N ARG A 45 4.59 -6.92 5.62
CA ARG A 45 5.02 -7.44 6.92
C ARG A 45 4.16 -6.87 8.04
N TRP A 46 3.89 -5.57 8.05
CA TRP A 46 3.03 -4.95 9.06
C TRP A 46 1.58 -5.44 8.99
N GLU A 47 1.06 -5.69 7.78
CA GLU A 47 -0.27 -6.33 7.60
C GLU A 47 -0.27 -7.75 8.22
N ARG A 48 0.78 -8.54 7.97
CA ARG A 48 0.91 -9.91 8.52
C ARG A 48 1.10 -9.95 10.03
N GLU A 49 1.83 -8.99 10.58
CA GLU A 49 2.08 -8.86 12.03
C GLU A 49 0.88 -8.26 12.77
N GLY A 50 -0.17 -7.82 12.05
CA GLY A 50 -1.34 -7.17 12.65
C GLY A 50 -1.04 -5.77 13.21
N LEU A 51 0.06 -5.15 12.78
CA LEU A 51 0.40 -3.78 13.19
C LEU A 51 -0.49 -2.73 12.50
N ILE A 52 -1.01 -3.08 11.33
CA ILE A 52 -1.99 -2.27 10.60
C ILE A 52 -3.25 -3.10 10.36
N SER A 53 -4.38 -2.43 10.37
CA SER A 53 -5.68 -3.00 10.02
C SER A 53 -5.64 -3.53 8.59
N THR A 54 -6.20 -4.73 8.38
CA THR A 54 -6.23 -5.36 7.06
C THR A 54 -7.05 -4.50 6.09
N PRO A 55 -6.46 -3.96 5.01
CA PRO A 55 -7.17 -3.10 4.09
C PRO A 55 -8.30 -3.88 3.38
N PRO A 56 -9.47 -3.27 3.18
CA PRO A 56 -10.50 -3.88 2.35
C PRO A 56 -9.95 -4.12 0.95
N ARG A 57 -10.34 -5.25 0.36
CA ARG A 57 -9.95 -5.65 -0.98
C ARG A 57 -11.08 -5.38 -1.95
N ASP A 58 -10.73 -4.95 -3.16
CA ASP A 58 -11.73 -4.85 -4.23
C ASP A 58 -12.03 -6.22 -4.85
N TRP A 59 -12.95 -6.25 -5.81
CA TRP A 59 -13.31 -7.43 -6.59
C TRP A 59 -12.16 -8.00 -7.43
N ARG A 60 -11.07 -7.24 -7.65
CA ARG A 60 -9.83 -7.68 -8.31
C ARG A 60 -8.77 -8.12 -7.31
N ASN A 61 -9.14 -8.23 -6.03
CA ASN A 61 -8.27 -8.58 -4.90
C ASN A 61 -7.12 -7.57 -4.67
N TRP A 62 -7.31 -6.31 -5.08
CA TRP A 62 -6.38 -5.21 -4.82
C TRP A 62 -6.61 -4.63 -3.44
N ARG A 63 -5.51 -4.38 -2.73
CA ARG A 63 -5.53 -3.75 -1.40
C ARG A 63 -5.86 -2.27 -1.55
N LEU A 64 -6.90 -1.84 -0.86
CA LEU A 64 -7.33 -0.44 -0.80
C LEU A 64 -7.18 0.08 0.62
N TYR A 65 -6.11 0.82 0.87
CA TYR A 65 -5.84 1.43 2.16
C TYR A 65 -6.77 2.62 2.38
N THR A 66 -7.30 2.73 3.60
CA THR A 66 -8.09 3.88 4.05
C THR A 66 -7.21 4.86 4.79
N THR A 67 -7.76 6.03 5.11
CA THR A 67 -7.09 7.03 5.96
C THR A 67 -6.69 6.45 7.32
N THR A 68 -7.51 5.59 7.92
CA THR A 68 -7.20 4.89 9.18
C THR A 68 -5.91 4.08 9.06
N ASN A 69 -5.73 3.33 7.99
CA ASN A 69 -4.50 2.55 7.78
C ASN A 69 -3.28 3.47 7.61
N LEU A 70 -3.44 4.63 6.97
CA LEU A 70 -2.36 5.62 6.86
C LEU A 70 -1.96 6.16 8.24
N GLU A 71 -2.92 6.42 9.12
CA GLU A 71 -2.65 6.90 10.47
C GLU A 71 -1.90 5.87 11.30
N GLU A 72 -2.27 4.59 11.20
CA GLU A 72 -1.55 3.48 11.83
C GLU A 72 -0.12 3.39 11.32
N ILE A 73 0.08 3.43 9.99
CA ILE A 73 1.40 3.43 9.36
C ILE A 73 2.24 4.61 9.84
N LYS A 74 1.66 5.81 9.86
CA LYS A 74 2.32 7.03 10.33
C LYS A 74 2.76 6.89 11.79
N ARG A 75 1.91 6.31 12.65
CA ARG A 75 2.21 6.06 14.06
C ARG A 75 3.37 5.07 14.22
N ILE A 76 3.37 4.00 13.43
CA ILE A 76 4.45 3.00 13.42
C ILE A 76 5.79 3.63 13.02
N ILE A 77 5.80 4.43 11.95
CA ILE A 77 7.01 5.11 11.47
C ILE A 77 7.53 6.09 12.52
N ARG A 78 6.64 6.94 13.05
CA ARG A 78 7.00 7.91 14.11
C ARG A 78 7.60 7.23 15.33
N ARG A 79 7.05 6.08 15.75
CA ARG A 79 7.58 5.30 16.87
C ARG A 79 9.00 4.78 16.60
N ARG A 80 9.32 4.46 15.34
CA ARG A 80 10.63 3.93 14.95
C ARG A 80 11.70 5.02 14.77
N THR A 81 11.33 6.23 14.34
CA THR A 81 12.27 7.34 14.13
C THR A 81 12.68 8.04 15.43
N SER A 82 11.89 7.91 16.49
CA SER A 82 12.13 8.56 17.79
C SER A 82 13.14 7.83 18.70
N ASN A 83 13.92 6.89 18.16
CA ASN A 83 14.84 6.02 18.90
C ASN A 83 16.18 6.00 18.18
#